data_AF-U6EAN2-F1
#
_entry.id   AF-U6EAN2-F1
#
_cell.length_a   1.000
_cell.length_b   1.000
_cell.length_c   1.000
_cell.angle_alpha   90.00
_cell.angle_beta   90.00
_cell.angle_gamma   90.00
#
_symmetry.space_group_name_H-M   'P 1'
#
loop_
_entity.id
_entity.type
_entity.pdbx_description
1 polymer ?
#
loop_
_entity_poly.entity_id
_entity_poly.type
_entity_poly.pdbx_seq_one_letter_code
_entity_poly.pdbx_strand_id
1 'polypeptide(L)'
;MLVNEYILWDKRGQLPIEFLLLVGFSVLFLMPLALSLSNAGELNQAMIAARVGALQGATMDSMAVYPEDAFSSYQQEHQRLLGPSAVKIVKITYSNQGFNQSYQRIKIQLKIYASAPMVLDKNARNSLGDRINFYARKKIAESFNTENLTNSFYNPVYSQKYAFTTANVQWL
;
A
#
# COMPACT_ATOMS: atom_id res chain seq x y z
N MET A 1 -8.92 67.56 -26.17
CA MET A 1 -9.06 66.26 -26.85
C MET A 1 -7.78 65.41 -26.75
N LEU A 2 -6.97 65.53 -25.70
CA LEU A 2 -5.74 64.72 -25.51
C LEU A 2 -5.84 63.80 -24.29
N VAL A 3 -6.60 64.19 -23.26
CA VAL A 3 -6.78 63.40 -22.02
C VAL A 3 -7.44 62.03 -22.27
N ASN A 4 -8.31 61.94 -23.28
CA ASN A 4 -9.05 60.71 -23.56
C ASN A 4 -8.19 59.63 -24.25
N GLU A 5 -7.11 60.01 -24.96
CA GLU A 5 -6.21 59.05 -25.58
C GLU A 5 -5.28 58.40 -24.56
N TYR A 6 -4.74 59.16 -23.59
CA TYR A 6 -3.87 58.60 -22.55
C TYR A 6 -4.55 57.52 -21.69
N ILE A 7 -5.84 57.69 -21.37
CA ILE A 7 -6.63 56.68 -20.63
C ILE A 7 -6.86 55.41 -21.45
N LEU A 8 -6.94 55.52 -22.77
CA LEU A 8 -7.14 54.40 -23.70
C LEU A 8 -5.85 53.58 -23.95
N TRP A 9 -4.67 54.18 -23.76
CA TRP A 9 -3.38 53.48 -23.81
C TRP A 9 -3.04 52.77 -22.50
N ASP A 10 -3.46 53.33 -21.35
CA ASP A 10 -3.27 52.74 -20.01
C ASP A 10 -3.94 51.34 -19.89
N LYS A 11 -5.05 51.13 -20.59
CA LYS A 11 -5.81 49.86 -20.56
C LYS A 11 -5.30 48.76 -21.49
N ARG A 12 -4.37 49.04 -22.41
CA ARG A 12 -3.93 48.06 -23.44
C ARG A 12 -2.93 47.03 -22.91
N GLY A 13 -2.24 47.33 -21.81
CA GLY A 13 -1.26 46.42 -21.18
C GLY A 13 -1.74 45.82 -19.86
N GLN A 14 -2.72 46.41 -19.18
CA GLN A 14 -3.17 45.97 -17.86
C GLN A 14 -3.77 44.55 -17.88
N LEU A 15 -4.73 44.29 -18.77
CA LEU A 15 -5.37 42.97 -18.90
C LEU A 15 -4.39 41.82 -19.18
N PRO A 16 -3.45 41.92 -20.15
CA PRO A 16 -2.49 40.83 -20.37
C PRO A 16 -1.52 40.65 -19.19
N ILE A 17 -1.17 41.71 -18.46
CA ILE A 17 -0.31 41.61 -17.26
C ILE A 17 -1.05 40.95 -16.09
N GLU A 18 -2.30 41.33 -15.82
CA GLU A 18 -3.14 40.69 -14.81
C GLU A 18 -3.38 39.22 -15.12
N PHE A 19 -3.60 38.89 -16.40
CA PHE A 19 -3.72 37.51 -16.84
C PHE A 19 -2.41 36.72 -16.63
N LEU A 20 -1.25 37.28 -16.99
CA LEU A 20 0.04 36.65 -16.75
C LEU A 20 0.32 36.44 -15.26
N LEU A 21 -0.05 37.40 -14.40
CA LEU A 21 0.07 37.28 -12.96
C LEU A 21 -0.84 36.18 -12.40
N LEU A 22 -2.10 36.11 -12.85
CA LEU A 22 -3.04 35.06 -12.42
C LEU A 22 -2.57 33.67 -12.84
N VAL A 23 -2.13 33.52 -14.10
CA VAL A 23 -1.59 32.24 -14.60
C VAL A 23 -0.32 31.87 -13.84
N GLY A 24 0.62 32.80 -13.68
CA GLY A 24 1.85 32.56 -12.91
C GLY A 24 1.57 32.11 -11.49
N PHE A 25 0.66 32.79 -10.79
CA PHE A 25 0.27 32.43 -9.43
C PHE A 25 -0.42 31.06 -9.37
N SER A 26 -1.29 30.75 -10.32
CA SER A 26 -1.93 29.43 -10.38
C SER A 26 -0.93 28.29 -10.54
N VAL A 27 0.09 28.43 -11.38
CA VAL A 27 1.13 27.40 -11.57
C VAL A 27 1.93 27.19 -10.28
N LEU A 28 2.27 28.28 -9.58
CA LEU A 28 2.98 28.22 -8.30
C LEU A 28 2.21 27.47 -7.22
N PHE A 29 0.88 27.55 -7.21
CA PHE A 29 0.03 26.81 -6.28
C PHE A 29 -0.26 25.37 -6.73
N LEU A 30 -0.47 25.14 -8.02
CA LEU A 30 -0.85 23.82 -8.55
C LEU A 30 0.29 22.81 -8.48
N MET A 31 1.52 23.23 -8.74
CA MET A 31 2.68 22.33 -8.75
C MET A 31 2.94 21.62 -7.40
N PRO A 32 3.06 22.32 -6.25
CA PRO A 32 3.27 21.66 -4.96
C PRO A 32 2.05 20.82 -4.54
N LEU A 33 0.84 21.24 -4.91
CA LEU A 33 -0.38 20.47 -4.63
C LEU A 33 -0.37 19.12 -5.38
N ALA A 34 -0.01 19.13 -6.66
CA ALA A 34 0.09 17.93 -7.48
C ALA A 34 1.14 16.94 -6.94
N LEU A 35 2.30 17.45 -6.50
CA LEU A 35 3.36 16.61 -5.88
C LEU A 35 2.87 15.97 -4.58
N SER A 36 2.15 16.72 -3.74
CA SER A 36 1.57 16.20 -2.50
C SER A 36 0.53 15.11 -2.75
N LEU A 37 -0.37 15.32 -3.72
CA LEU A 37 -1.38 14.34 -4.14
C LEU A 37 -0.74 13.04 -4.68
N SER A 38 0.31 13.17 -5.50
CA SER A 38 1.05 12.02 -6.02
C SER A 38 1.68 11.19 -4.88
N ASN A 39 2.29 11.84 -3.89
CA ASN A 39 2.89 11.16 -2.73
C ASN A 39 1.84 10.42 -1.89
N ALA A 40 0.71 11.06 -1.59
CA ALA A 40 -0.38 10.46 -0.84
C ALA A 40 -1.01 9.28 -1.59
N GLY A 41 -1.11 9.39 -2.93
CA GLY A 41 -1.64 8.35 -3.81
C GLY A 41 -0.83 7.06 -3.76
N GLU A 42 0.50 7.16 -3.82
CA GLU A 42 1.41 6.00 -3.79
C GLU A 42 1.27 5.20 -2.48
N LEU A 43 1.29 5.89 -1.34
CA LEU A 43 1.13 5.23 -0.04
C LEU A 43 -0.26 4.60 0.11
N ASN A 44 -1.31 5.30 -0.32
CA ASN A 44 -2.67 4.77 -0.25
C ASN A 44 -2.85 3.52 -1.12
N GLN A 45 -2.30 3.55 -2.34
CA GLN A 45 -2.29 2.38 -3.23
C GLN A 45 -1.58 1.19 -2.58
N ALA A 46 -0.41 1.41 -1.97
CA ALA A 46 0.31 0.36 -1.26
C ALA A 46 -0.51 -0.23 -0.10
N MET A 47 -1.20 0.62 0.67
CA MET A 47 -2.04 0.19 1.79
C MET A 47 -3.28 -0.59 1.35
N ILE A 48 -3.90 -0.19 0.24
CA ILE A 48 -5.02 -0.94 -0.37
C ILE A 48 -4.53 -2.31 -0.85
N ALA A 49 -3.40 -2.34 -1.57
CA ALA A 49 -2.79 -3.58 -2.03
C ALA A 49 -2.42 -4.52 -0.86
N ALA A 50 -1.83 -3.98 0.20
CA ALA A 50 -1.52 -4.72 1.42
C ALA A 50 -2.77 -5.30 2.08
N ARG A 51 -3.89 -4.56 2.09
CA ARG A 51 -5.17 -5.03 2.64
C ARG A 51 -5.76 -6.17 1.81
N VAL A 52 -5.76 -6.02 0.49
CA VAL A 52 -6.23 -7.09 -0.41
C VAL A 52 -5.35 -8.33 -0.26
N GLY A 53 -4.03 -8.18 -0.20
CA GLY A 53 -3.10 -9.29 0.03
C GLY A 53 -3.26 -9.94 1.39
N ALA A 54 -3.40 -9.16 2.46
CA ALA A 54 -3.62 -9.71 3.80
C ALA A 54 -4.93 -10.52 3.88
N LEU A 55 -6.00 -10.04 3.24
CA LEU A 55 -7.26 -10.76 3.14
C LEU A 55 -7.10 -12.06 2.35
N GLN A 56 -6.43 -12.01 1.19
CA GLN A 56 -6.14 -13.20 0.39
C GLN A 56 -5.33 -14.23 1.18
N GLY A 57 -4.29 -13.79 1.91
CA GLY A 57 -3.50 -14.65 2.77
C GLY A 57 -4.29 -15.23 3.95
N ALA A 58 -5.30 -14.52 4.46
CA ALA A 58 -6.17 -15.04 5.51
C ALA A 58 -7.15 -16.09 4.97
N THR A 59 -7.71 -15.88 3.78
CA THR A 59 -8.78 -16.72 3.21
C THR A 59 -8.29 -17.88 2.35
N MET A 60 -7.00 -17.96 2.03
CA MET A 60 -6.47 -18.94 1.08
C MET A 60 -6.83 -20.40 1.41
N ASP A 61 -6.81 -20.79 2.69
CA ASP A 61 -7.17 -22.16 3.11
C ASP A 61 -8.66 -22.46 2.90
N SER A 62 -9.52 -21.44 3.04
CA SER A 62 -10.96 -21.61 2.91
C SER A 62 -11.43 -21.76 1.45
N MET A 63 -10.51 -21.64 0.49
CA MET A 63 -10.80 -21.71 -0.94
C MET A 63 -10.15 -22.93 -1.62
N ALA A 64 -9.46 -23.79 -0.88
CA ALA A 64 -8.80 -24.96 -1.45
C ALA A 64 -9.82 -26.08 -1.75
N VAL A 65 -9.88 -26.51 -3.02
CA VAL A 65 -10.67 -27.66 -3.46
C VAL A 65 -9.71 -28.84 -3.63
N TYR A 66 -9.89 -29.89 -2.84
CA TYR A 66 -9.05 -31.09 -2.88
C TYR A 66 -9.80 -32.26 -3.52
N PRO A 67 -9.15 -33.03 -4.40
CA PRO A 67 -9.65 -34.35 -4.81
C PRO A 67 -9.80 -35.26 -3.59
N GLU A 68 -10.78 -36.16 -3.62
CA GLU A 68 -11.19 -37.00 -2.47
C GLU A 68 -10.04 -37.85 -1.89
N ASP A 69 -9.18 -38.38 -2.76
CA ASP A 69 -8.00 -39.16 -2.36
C ASP A 69 -6.98 -38.31 -1.58
N ALA A 70 -6.71 -37.09 -2.05
CA ALA A 70 -5.82 -36.16 -1.39
C ALA A 70 -6.42 -35.67 -0.08
N PHE A 71 -7.72 -35.33 -0.07
CA PHE A 71 -8.44 -34.92 1.12
C PHE A 71 -8.36 -35.96 2.24
N SER A 72 -8.53 -37.24 1.89
CA SER A 72 -8.48 -38.36 2.83
C SER A 72 -7.10 -38.52 3.47
N SER A 73 -6.03 -38.37 2.69
CA SER A 73 -4.64 -38.36 3.22
C SER A 73 -4.38 -37.13 4.10
N TYR A 74 -4.87 -35.95 3.70
CA TYR A 74 -4.76 -34.72 4.48
C TYR A 74 -5.56 -34.77 5.80
N GLN A 75 -6.69 -35.47 5.84
CA GLN A 75 -7.50 -35.65 7.04
C GLN A 75 -6.82 -36.50 8.10
N GLN A 76 -5.96 -37.44 7.70
CA GLN A 76 -5.19 -38.29 8.62
C GLN A 76 -3.96 -37.57 9.19
N GLU A 77 -3.23 -36.81 8.38
CA GLU A 77 -1.96 -36.19 8.82
C GLU A 77 -2.08 -34.71 9.24
N HIS A 78 -3.04 -33.95 8.70
CA HIS A 78 -3.09 -32.48 8.82
C HIS A 78 -4.52 -31.93 8.99
N GLN A 79 -5.28 -32.44 9.97
CA GLN A 79 -6.66 -32.00 10.29
C GLN A 79 -6.84 -30.47 10.40
N ARG A 80 -5.78 -29.74 10.73
CA ARG A 80 -5.79 -28.28 10.92
C ARG A 80 -6.06 -27.49 9.63
N LEU A 81 -5.79 -28.06 8.46
CA LEU A 81 -6.04 -27.44 7.15
C LEU A 81 -7.49 -27.57 6.69
N LEU A 82 -8.28 -28.42 7.34
CA LEU A 82 -9.70 -28.67 7.04
C LEU A 82 -10.64 -27.72 7.80
N GLY A 83 -10.14 -27.07 8.86
CA GLY A 83 -10.90 -26.05 9.57
C GLY A 83 -10.90 -24.75 8.76
N PRO A 84 -12.04 -24.05 8.61
CA PRO A 84 -12.03 -22.72 8.05
C PRO A 84 -11.05 -21.87 8.85
N SER A 85 -10.06 -21.29 8.18
CA SER A 85 -9.17 -20.29 8.77
C SER A 85 -10.03 -19.08 9.14
N ALA A 86 -10.61 -19.09 10.35
CA ALA A 86 -11.40 -18.01 10.94
C ALA A 86 -10.48 -16.84 11.35
N VAL A 87 -9.56 -16.48 10.45
CA VAL A 87 -8.60 -15.40 10.61
C VAL A 87 -9.27 -14.14 10.07
N LYS A 88 -9.64 -13.24 10.96
CA LYS A 88 -10.22 -11.94 10.61
C LYS A 88 -9.15 -10.87 10.69
N ILE A 89 -8.86 -10.18 9.59
CA ILE A 89 -8.00 -8.99 9.60
C ILE A 89 -8.78 -7.85 10.26
N VAL A 90 -8.30 -7.36 11.41
CA VAL A 90 -8.95 -6.31 12.21
C VAL A 90 -8.56 -4.93 11.70
N LYS A 91 -7.26 -4.71 11.53
CA LYS A 91 -6.72 -3.44 11.03
C LYS A 91 -5.32 -3.63 10.46
N ILE A 92 -4.95 -2.74 9.53
CA ILE A 92 -3.59 -2.65 9.01
C ILE A 92 -3.16 -1.20 9.20
N THR A 93 -2.08 -1.00 9.93
CA THR A 93 -1.46 0.30 10.15
C THR A 93 -0.04 0.29 9.61
N TYR A 94 0.56 1.46 9.52
CA TYR A 94 1.95 1.60 9.10
C TYR A 94 2.70 2.52 10.05
N SER A 95 4.01 2.32 10.13
CA SER A 95 4.95 3.18 10.84
C SER A 95 5.99 3.67 9.85
N ASN A 96 6.13 4.99 9.71
CA ASN A 96 7.21 5.57 8.92
C ASN A 96 8.51 5.49 9.74
N GLN A 97 9.55 4.83 9.20
CA GLN A 97 10.86 4.70 9.83
C GLN A 97 11.89 5.70 9.29
N GLY A 98 11.47 6.62 8.43
CA GLY A 98 12.33 7.62 7.82
C GLY A 98 13.12 7.08 6.63
N PHE A 99 14.07 7.87 6.16
CA PHE A 99 14.92 7.51 5.02
C PHE A 99 15.93 6.44 5.39
N ASN A 100 16.00 5.37 4.60
CA ASN A 100 16.97 4.31 4.78
C ASN A 100 18.02 4.37 3.66
N GLN A 101 19.29 4.52 4.04
CA GLN A 101 20.41 4.62 3.10
C GLN A 101 20.63 3.36 2.27
N SER A 102 20.33 2.16 2.81
CA SER A 102 20.50 0.90 2.08
C SER A 102 19.50 0.74 0.93
N TYR A 103 18.28 1.24 1.10
CA TYR A 103 17.23 1.16 0.08
C TYR A 103 17.14 2.42 -0.78
N GLN A 104 17.87 3.47 -0.41
CA GLN A 104 17.76 4.82 -0.98
C GLN A 104 16.32 5.34 -1.04
N ARG A 105 15.49 4.90 -0.09
CA ARG A 105 14.03 5.11 -0.05
C ARG A 105 13.54 5.28 1.38
N ILE A 106 12.33 5.84 1.52
CA ILE A 106 11.68 5.96 2.82
C ILE A 106 11.18 4.57 3.23
N LYS A 107 11.62 4.10 4.40
CA LYS A 107 11.23 2.80 4.91
C LYS A 107 9.91 2.90 5.66
N ILE A 108 8.95 2.08 5.25
CA ILE A 108 7.64 1.95 5.88
C ILE A 108 7.52 0.55 6.45
N GLN A 109 7.11 0.44 7.71
CA GLN A 109 6.83 -0.83 8.35
C GLN A 109 5.32 -1.01 8.51
N LEU A 110 4.77 -2.03 7.87
CA LEU A 110 3.38 -2.45 7.98
C LEU A 110 3.17 -3.25 9.27
N LYS A 111 2.09 -2.96 9.99
CA LYS A 111 1.64 -3.66 11.18
C LYS A 111 0.22 -4.17 10.93
N ILE A 112 0.10 -5.49 10.80
CA ILE A 112 -1.18 -6.16 10.56
C ILE A 112 -1.69 -6.72 11.88
N TYR A 113 -2.97 -6.48 12.16
CA TYR A 113 -3.67 -6.99 13.31
C TYR A 113 -4.72 -7.99 12.84
N ALA A 114 -4.69 -9.19 13.38
CA ALA A 114 -5.59 -10.27 13.02
C ALA A 114 -6.17 -10.91 14.29
N SER A 115 -7.38 -11.45 14.18
CA SER A 115 -7.99 -12.27 15.22
C SER A 115 -8.23 -13.67 14.70
N ALA A 116 -7.86 -14.68 15.50
CA ALA A 116 -8.03 -16.08 15.18
C ALA A 116 -8.29 -16.88 16.48
N PRO A 117 -9.51 -16.80 17.03
CA PRO A 117 -9.85 -17.41 18.32
C PRO A 117 -9.72 -18.94 18.28
N MET A 118 -9.89 -19.56 17.11
CA MET A 118 -9.80 -21.01 16.93
C MET A 118 -8.36 -21.54 16.83
N VAL A 119 -7.37 -20.67 16.61
CA VAL A 119 -5.96 -21.05 16.47
C VAL A 119 -5.27 -20.78 17.80
N LEU A 120 -5.17 -21.78 18.68
CA LEU A 120 -4.59 -21.62 20.02
C LEU A 120 -3.07 -21.80 20.04
N ASP A 121 -2.54 -22.68 19.19
CA ASP A 121 -1.10 -22.94 19.12
C ASP A 121 -0.33 -21.77 18.48
N LYS A 122 0.76 -21.38 19.14
CA LYS A 122 1.63 -20.26 18.79
C LYS A 122 2.37 -20.49 17.47
N ASN A 123 2.82 -21.71 17.20
CA ASN A 123 3.61 -21.99 16.00
C ASN A 123 2.78 -21.78 14.74
N ALA A 124 1.54 -22.27 14.72
CA ALA A 124 0.67 -21.99 13.58
C ALA A 124 0.18 -20.55 13.50
N ARG A 125 0.05 -19.82 14.62
CA ARG A 125 -0.16 -18.36 14.55
C ARG A 125 1.01 -17.66 13.86
N ASN A 126 2.24 -18.11 14.08
CA ASN A 126 3.39 -17.58 13.36
C ASN A 126 3.31 -17.93 11.87
N SER A 127 3.05 -19.20 11.51
CA SER A 127 2.92 -19.61 10.11
C SER A 127 1.80 -18.88 9.36
N LEU A 128 0.63 -18.68 9.99
CA LEU A 128 -0.47 -17.89 9.43
C LEU A 128 -0.07 -16.42 9.29
N GLY A 129 0.63 -15.87 10.28
CA GLY A 129 1.12 -14.51 10.26
C GLY A 129 2.11 -14.27 9.12
N ASP A 130 3.04 -15.20 8.92
CA ASP A 130 4.02 -15.16 7.83
C ASP A 130 3.34 -15.23 6.46
N ARG A 131 2.31 -16.07 6.33
CA ARG A 131 1.50 -16.15 5.10
C ARG A 131 0.79 -14.83 4.82
N ILE A 132 0.13 -14.24 5.81
CA ILE A 132 -0.56 -12.94 5.67
C ILE A 132 0.44 -11.85 5.25
N ASN A 133 1.59 -11.79 5.91
CA ASN A 133 2.65 -10.85 5.60
C ASN A 133 3.22 -11.07 4.19
N PHE A 134 3.42 -12.31 3.78
CA PHE A 134 3.85 -12.67 2.43
C PHE A 134 2.87 -12.15 1.37
N TYR A 135 1.58 -12.47 1.49
CA TYR A 135 0.59 -12.03 0.49
C TYR A 135 0.37 -10.52 0.49
N ALA A 136 0.44 -9.86 1.65
CA ALA A 136 0.40 -8.40 1.72
C ALA A 136 1.55 -7.77 0.92
N ARG A 137 2.78 -8.26 1.08
CA ARG A 137 3.95 -7.78 0.35
C ARG A 137 3.90 -8.15 -1.14
N LYS A 138 3.47 -9.37 -1.46
CA LYS A 138 3.30 -9.83 -2.85
C LYS A 138 2.34 -8.92 -3.61
N LYS A 139 1.17 -8.60 -3.04
CA LYS A 139 0.19 -7.71 -3.68
C LYS A 139 0.70 -6.29 -3.86
N ILE A 140 1.54 -5.78 -2.95
CA ILE A 140 2.23 -4.50 -3.16
C ILE A 140 3.17 -4.60 -4.36
N ALA A 141 3.96 -5.66 -4.47
CA ALA A 141 4.90 -5.83 -5.59
C ALA A 141 4.16 -5.90 -6.94
N GLU A 142 3.07 -6.66 -7.00
CA GLU A 142 2.17 -6.73 -8.16
C GLU A 142 1.59 -5.35 -8.51
N SER A 143 1.13 -4.60 -7.50
CA SER A 143 0.54 -3.27 -7.71
C SER A 143 1.50 -2.23 -8.26
N PHE A 144 2.81 -2.38 -8.02
CA PHE A 144 3.85 -1.45 -8.50
C PHE A 144 4.73 -2.05 -9.60
N ASN A 145 4.46 -3.28 -10.02
CA ASN A 145 5.29 -4.04 -10.97
C ASN A 145 6.78 -4.13 -10.55
N THR A 146 7.04 -4.34 -9.25
CA THR A 146 8.40 -4.40 -8.68
C THR A 146 8.81 -5.78 -8.20
N GLU A 147 8.20 -6.83 -8.76
CA GLU A 147 8.42 -8.23 -8.35
C GLU A 147 9.88 -8.67 -8.58
N ASN A 148 10.49 -8.16 -9.65
CA ASN A 148 11.90 -8.40 -10.00
C ASN A 148 12.92 -7.69 -9.09
N LEU A 149 12.48 -6.70 -8.29
CA LEU A 149 13.36 -5.91 -7.43
C LEU A 149 13.46 -6.47 -6.01
N THR A 150 12.67 -7.49 -5.67
CA THR A 150 12.61 -8.05 -4.32
C THR A 150 13.05 -9.51 -4.29
N ASN A 151 13.18 -10.06 -3.08
CA ASN A 151 13.52 -11.48 -2.90
C ASN A 151 12.27 -12.36 -2.99
N SER A 152 12.46 -13.68 -2.92
CA SER A 152 11.37 -14.67 -2.96
C SER A 152 10.32 -14.50 -1.86
N PHE A 153 10.63 -13.77 -0.78
CA PHE A 153 9.72 -13.48 0.34
C PHE A 153 9.06 -12.08 0.25
N TYR A 154 9.34 -11.34 -0.82
CA TYR A 154 8.89 -9.96 -1.04
C TYR A 154 9.29 -9.01 0.11
N ASN A 155 10.45 -9.21 0.74
CA ASN A 155 10.87 -8.45 1.93
C ASN A 155 12.31 -7.94 1.87
N PRO A 156 12.54 -6.63 1.71
CA PRO A 156 11.55 -5.56 1.56
C PRO A 156 10.88 -5.58 0.17
N VAL A 157 9.65 -5.08 0.08
CA VAL A 157 8.98 -4.79 -1.20
C VAL A 157 9.07 -3.30 -1.51
N TYR A 158 9.04 -2.96 -2.79
CA TYR A 158 9.43 -1.66 -3.28
C TYR A 158 8.29 -0.92 -4.00
N SER A 159 8.33 0.40 -3.91
CA SER A 159 7.59 1.33 -4.78
C SER A 159 8.57 2.38 -5.29
N GLN A 160 8.11 3.43 -5.97
CA GLN A 160 9.00 4.46 -6.50
C GLN A 160 9.74 5.18 -5.35
N LYS A 161 9.04 5.53 -4.28
CA LYS A 161 9.57 6.35 -3.16
C LYS A 161 9.76 5.56 -1.86
N TYR A 162 9.02 4.47 -1.68
CA TYR A 162 8.99 3.73 -0.42
C TYR A 162 9.55 2.31 -0.54
N ALA A 163 10.13 1.83 0.56
CA ALA A 163 10.45 0.43 0.79
C ALA A 163 9.60 -0.08 1.95
N PHE A 164 8.75 -1.08 1.70
CA PHE A 164 7.84 -1.63 2.69
C PHE A 164 8.41 -2.92 3.30
N THR A 165 8.27 -3.01 4.61
CA THR A 165 8.59 -4.19 5.41
C THR A 165 7.40 -4.53 6.29
N THR A 166 7.30 -5.76 6.77
CA THR A 166 6.21 -6.18 7.66
C THR A 166 6.76 -6.50 9.05
N ALA A 167 6.06 -6.08 10.09
CA ALA A 167 6.25 -6.61 11.43
C ALA A 167 5.52 -7.95 11.59
N ASN A 168 5.81 -8.68 12.66
CA ASN A 168 5.02 -9.86 13.02
C ASN A 168 3.55 -9.46 13.23
N VAL A 169 2.63 -10.31 12.74
CA VAL A 169 1.20 -10.08 12.88
C VAL A 169 0.83 -10.06 14.37
N GLN A 170 0.10 -9.02 14.78
CA GLN A 170 -0.40 -8.89 16.15
C GLN A 170 -1.75 -9.57 16.27
N TRP A 171 -1.81 -10.61 17.10
CA TRP A 171 -3.01 -11.39 17.34
C TRP A 171 -3.85 -10.76 18.46
N LEU A 172 -5.13 -10.52 18.18
CA LEU A 172 -6.14 -9.98 19.11
C LEU A 172 -7.21 -11.03 19.44
#